data_AF-A0A183UTL0-F1
#
_entry.id   AF-A0A183UTL0-F1
#
_cell.length_a   1.000
_cell.length_b   1.000
_cell.length_c   1.000
_cell.angle_alpha   90.00
_cell.angle_beta   90.00
_cell.angle_gamma   90.00
#
_symmetry.space_group_name_H-M   'P 1'
#
loop_
_entity.id
_entity.type
_entity.pdbx_description
1 polymer ?
#
loop_
_entity_poly.entity_id
_entity_poly.type
_entity_poly.pdbx_seq_one_letter_code
_entity_poly.pdbx_strand_id
1 'polypeptide(L)'
;LSDDYEDKEESLKAVISNLDNILYATLSGERLAICASEQRQVTAMDLLKKLNLLRVAVQRQALVWSNNPHIVPQDCQLFGKSLSRSESATWAAEGVGAVLDLNGHTIRCKQYSGVVLRNLIRKRTDSFPTDRSVIAYVVSLLTDFCALVYVSKHEDVRKLARILSLSTADVNLLASFLGEIDFLRYARLKDEIIRSDATESKDIKL
;
A
#
# COMPACT_ATOMS: atom_id res chain seq x y z
N LEU A 1 -10.14 7.79 12.95
CA LEU A 1 -9.58 8.59 11.84
C LEU A 1 -9.46 10.00 12.39
N SER A 2 -8.25 10.58 12.45
CA SER A 2 -8.03 11.92 13.03
C SER A 2 -8.72 13.01 12.20
N ASP A 3 -8.96 14.17 12.80
CA ASP A 3 -9.60 15.34 12.19
C ASP A 3 -8.82 15.94 11.00
N ASP A 4 -7.57 15.50 10.76
CA ASP A 4 -6.73 15.93 9.64
C ASP A 4 -7.05 15.22 8.29
N TYR A 5 -8.08 14.37 8.22
CA TYR A 5 -8.48 13.77 6.95
C TYR A 5 -9.20 14.80 6.08
N GLU A 6 -8.45 15.43 5.16
CA GLU A 6 -8.96 16.37 4.17
C GLU A 6 -9.86 15.67 3.13
N ASP A 7 -11.17 15.69 3.35
CA ASP A 7 -12.17 15.08 2.43
C ASP A 7 -12.56 16.02 1.28
N LYS A 8 -11.65 16.90 0.85
CA LYS A 8 -11.93 17.93 -0.15
C LYS A 8 -11.87 17.40 -1.58
N GLU A 9 -11.10 16.34 -1.79
CA GLU A 9 -10.89 15.68 -3.08
C GLU A 9 -11.45 14.25 -3.00
N GLU A 10 -12.08 13.76 -4.07
CA GLU A 10 -12.57 12.38 -4.17
C GLU A 10 -11.61 11.51 -4.99
N SER A 11 -10.31 11.62 -4.70
CA SER A 11 -9.27 11.02 -5.51
C SER A 11 -9.29 9.49 -5.51
N LEU A 12 -9.67 8.83 -4.40
CA LEU A 12 -9.78 7.37 -4.35
C LEU A 12 -10.97 6.88 -5.17
N LYS A 13 -12.13 7.53 -5.05
CA LYS A 13 -13.29 7.26 -5.90
C LYS A 13 -12.94 7.41 -7.37
N ALA A 14 -12.16 8.42 -7.73
CA ALA A 14 -11.75 8.65 -9.13
C ALA A 14 -10.93 7.49 -9.74
N VAL A 15 -10.28 6.67 -8.91
CA VAL A 15 -9.49 5.51 -9.35
C VAL A 15 -10.15 4.16 -9.01
N ILE A 16 -11.41 4.16 -8.57
CA ILE A 16 -12.08 2.96 -8.06
C ILE A 16 -12.11 1.78 -9.03
N SER A 17 -12.22 2.06 -10.33
CA SER A 17 -12.25 1.06 -11.39
C SER A 17 -10.96 0.26 -11.54
N ASN A 18 -9.85 0.76 -10.97
CA ASN A 18 -8.55 0.10 -10.96
C ASN A 18 -8.02 -0.11 -9.52
N LEU A 19 -8.86 0.11 -8.50
CA LEU A 19 -8.40 0.13 -7.12
C LEU A 19 -7.92 -1.24 -6.65
N ASP A 20 -8.48 -2.33 -7.17
CA ASP A 20 -7.99 -3.69 -6.95
C ASP A 20 -6.52 -3.85 -7.38
N ASN A 21 -6.15 -3.35 -8.55
CA ASN A 21 -4.80 -3.41 -9.09
C ASN A 21 -3.84 -2.47 -8.33
N ILE A 22 -4.29 -1.26 -7.99
CA ILE A 22 -3.53 -0.30 -7.16
C ILE A 22 -3.23 -0.89 -5.78
N LEU A 23 -4.25 -1.46 -5.13
CA LEU A 23 -4.11 -2.09 -3.83
C LEU A 23 -3.27 -3.34 -3.92
N TYR A 24 -3.40 -4.16 -4.96
CA TYR A 24 -2.55 -5.33 -5.13
C TYR A 24 -1.06 -4.94 -5.18
N ALA A 25 -0.69 -3.96 -6.00
CA ALA A 25 0.69 -3.45 -6.04
C ALA A 25 1.16 -2.96 -4.66
N THR A 26 0.32 -2.17 -3.98
CA THR A 26 0.66 -1.59 -2.67
C THR A 26 0.77 -2.65 -1.56
N LEU A 27 -0.14 -3.62 -1.53
CA LEU A 27 -0.22 -4.62 -0.46
C LEU A 27 0.76 -5.79 -0.67
N SER A 28 1.17 -6.04 -1.92
CA SER A 28 2.22 -7.02 -2.24
C SER A 28 3.65 -6.51 -2.04
N GLY A 29 3.81 -5.25 -1.59
CA GLY A 29 5.12 -4.64 -1.35
C GLY A 29 5.77 -4.03 -2.60
N GLU A 30 5.09 -3.99 -3.75
CA GLU A 30 5.63 -3.36 -4.95
C GLU A 30 5.72 -1.84 -4.79
N ARG A 31 6.74 -1.24 -5.41
CA ARG A 31 6.89 0.21 -5.47
C ARG A 31 5.92 0.77 -6.50
N LEU A 32 5.10 1.74 -6.08
CA LEU A 32 4.08 2.39 -6.89
C LEU A 32 4.36 3.89 -7.03
N ALA A 33 4.47 4.34 -8.28
CA ALA A 33 4.64 5.74 -8.63
C ALA A 33 3.31 6.34 -9.10
N ILE A 34 2.96 7.52 -8.57
CA ILE A 34 1.81 8.32 -9.05
C ILE A 34 2.34 9.45 -9.91
N CYS A 35 2.03 9.42 -11.20
CA CYS A 35 2.46 10.43 -12.16
C CYS A 35 1.32 11.42 -12.42
N ALA A 36 1.60 12.71 -12.32
CA ALA A 36 0.64 13.77 -12.61
C ALA A 36 1.35 15.01 -13.16
N SER A 37 0.66 15.80 -13.98
CA SER A 37 1.11 17.14 -14.35
C SER A 37 1.02 18.07 -13.16
N GLU A 38 1.71 19.22 -13.22
CA GLU A 38 1.66 20.25 -12.16
C GLU A 38 0.22 20.67 -11.84
N GLN A 39 -0.65 20.76 -12.86
CA GLN A 39 -2.06 21.11 -12.70
C GLN A 39 -2.86 20.07 -11.91
N ARG A 40 -2.43 18.79 -11.92
CA ARG A 40 -3.11 17.67 -11.24
C ARG A 40 -2.38 17.21 -9.98
N GLN A 41 -1.29 17.88 -9.62
CA GLN A 41 -0.45 17.51 -8.48
C GLN A 41 -1.22 17.52 -7.15
N VAL A 42 -2.17 18.44 -6.97
CA VAL A 42 -2.99 18.52 -5.74
C VAL A 42 -3.81 17.23 -5.53
N THR A 43 -4.61 16.84 -6.53
CA THR A 43 -5.38 15.59 -6.50
C THR A 43 -4.47 14.36 -6.39
N ALA A 44 -3.31 14.39 -7.05
CA ALA A 44 -2.35 13.29 -6.99
C ALA A 44 -1.72 13.13 -5.59
N MET A 45 -1.42 14.24 -4.92
CA MET A 45 -0.89 14.25 -3.56
C MET A 45 -1.95 13.77 -2.56
N ASP A 46 -3.20 14.17 -2.76
CA ASP A 46 -4.33 13.68 -1.98
C ASP A 46 -4.51 12.16 -2.14
N LEU A 47 -4.42 11.64 -3.37
CA LEU A 47 -4.42 10.20 -3.60
C LEU A 47 -3.24 9.50 -2.94
N LEU A 48 -2.03 10.07 -3.04
CA LEU A 48 -0.83 9.52 -2.41
C LEU A 48 -0.99 9.42 -0.89
N LYS A 49 -1.52 10.47 -0.25
CA LYS A 49 -1.86 10.48 1.18
C LYS A 49 -2.78 9.31 1.53
N LYS A 50 -3.88 9.16 0.79
CA LYS A 50 -4.91 8.16 1.05
C LYS A 50 -4.42 6.73 0.81
N LEU A 51 -3.62 6.49 -0.24
CA LEU A 51 -2.99 5.18 -0.48
C LEU A 51 -1.97 4.84 0.60
N ASN A 52 -1.23 5.82 1.12
CA ASN A 52 -0.29 5.60 2.22
C ASN A 52 -1.00 5.18 3.52
N LEU A 53 -2.28 5.53 3.72
CA LEU A 53 -3.10 5.04 4.83
C LEU A 53 -3.52 3.58 4.67
N LEU A 54 -3.64 3.10 3.43
CA LEU A 54 -4.09 1.74 3.09
C LEU A 54 -2.93 0.75 2.96
N ARG A 55 -1.69 1.23 3.02
CA ARG A 55 -0.48 0.42 2.97
C ARG A 55 -0.32 -0.40 4.25
N VAL A 56 0.18 -1.64 4.10
CA VAL A 56 0.61 -2.47 5.22
C VAL A 56 2.12 -2.42 5.31
N ALA A 57 2.62 -1.65 6.27
CA ALA A 57 4.05 -1.52 6.55
C ALA A 57 4.27 -1.14 8.02
N VAL A 58 5.28 -1.73 8.65
CA VAL A 58 5.65 -1.41 10.04
C VAL A 58 6.15 0.03 10.17
N GLN A 59 6.93 0.50 9.19
CA GLN A 59 7.48 1.84 9.19
C GLN A 59 6.55 2.83 8.49
N ARG A 60 6.20 3.91 9.19
CA ARG A 60 5.55 5.07 8.55
C ARG A 60 6.53 5.70 7.58
N GLN A 61 6.13 5.83 6.32
CA GLN A 61 6.87 6.56 5.31
C GLN A 61 6.29 7.97 5.18
N ALA A 62 7.18 8.96 5.12
CA ALA A 62 6.81 10.31 4.73
C ALA A 62 6.26 10.31 3.30
N LEU A 63 5.43 11.30 2.98
CA LEU A 63 4.98 11.50 1.60
C LEU A 63 6.15 12.02 0.78
N VAL A 64 6.44 11.34 -0.33
CA VAL A 64 7.56 11.70 -1.19
C VAL A 64 7.02 12.14 -2.54
N TRP A 65 7.42 13.34 -2.99
CA TRP A 65 7.06 13.87 -4.29
C TRP A 65 8.29 14.44 -4.99
N SER A 66 8.54 14.01 -6.22
CA SER A 66 9.67 14.50 -7.02
C SER A 66 9.18 15.38 -8.17
N ASN A 67 9.61 16.64 -8.16
CA ASN A 67 9.42 17.56 -9.30
C ASN A 67 10.46 17.33 -10.41
N ASN A 68 11.52 16.57 -10.14
CA ASN A 68 12.56 16.30 -11.11
C ASN A 68 12.25 15.00 -11.89
N PRO A 69 12.06 15.04 -13.22
CA PRO A 69 11.72 13.87 -14.02
C PRO A 69 12.82 12.80 -14.02
N HIS A 70 14.08 13.16 -13.78
CA HIS A 70 15.22 12.24 -13.81
C HIS A 70 15.52 11.57 -12.46
N ILE A 71 14.98 12.09 -11.36
CA ILE A 71 15.22 11.53 -10.02
C ILE A 71 14.08 10.58 -9.65
N VAL A 72 14.42 9.33 -9.39
CA VAL A 72 13.52 8.33 -8.80
C VAL A 72 13.82 8.29 -7.30
N PRO A 73 12.88 8.72 -6.43
CA PRO A 73 13.08 8.63 -5.00
C PRO A 73 13.45 7.21 -4.57
N GLN A 74 14.31 7.07 -3.57
CA GLN A 74 14.70 5.78 -2.99
C GLN A 74 14.06 5.62 -1.61
N ASP A 75 14.13 4.41 -1.04
CA ASP A 75 13.67 4.11 0.33
C ASP A 75 12.17 4.38 0.60
N CYS A 76 11.38 4.48 -0.45
CA CYS A 76 9.93 4.64 -0.37
C CYS A 76 9.22 3.64 -1.30
N GLN A 77 8.11 3.08 -0.79
CA GLN A 77 7.24 2.23 -1.58
C GLN A 77 6.31 3.07 -2.45
N LEU A 78 5.74 4.14 -1.89
CA LEU A 78 4.81 5.03 -2.57
C LEU A 78 5.44 6.41 -2.76
N PHE A 79 5.38 6.94 -3.97
CA PHE A 79 5.84 8.30 -4.25
C PHE A 79 5.10 8.91 -5.44
N GLY A 80 5.10 10.23 -5.49
CA GLY A 80 4.56 11.00 -6.61
C GLY A 80 5.64 11.62 -7.48
N LYS A 81 5.27 11.93 -8.73
CA LYS A 81 6.18 12.52 -9.71
C LYS A 81 5.46 13.50 -10.62
N SER A 82 6.03 14.70 -10.74
CA SER A 82 5.55 15.70 -11.71
C SER A 82 6.06 15.34 -13.10
N LEU A 83 5.14 14.99 -14.00
CA LEU A 83 5.43 14.65 -15.40
C LEU A 83 4.36 15.23 -16.32
N SER A 84 4.76 15.68 -17.51
CA SER A 84 3.81 16.00 -18.57
C SER A 84 3.05 14.75 -19.03
N ARG A 85 1.94 14.95 -19.74
CA ARG A 85 1.12 13.84 -20.27
C ARG A 85 1.90 12.92 -21.22
N SER A 86 2.79 13.47 -22.03
CA SER A 86 3.64 12.69 -22.95
C SER A 86 4.68 11.86 -22.20
N GLU A 87 5.27 12.42 -21.16
CA GLU A 87 6.27 11.71 -20.35
C GLU A 87 5.62 10.61 -19.51
N SER A 88 4.49 10.90 -18.84
CA SER A 88 3.82 9.94 -17.96
C SER A 88 3.27 8.72 -18.68
N ALA A 89 2.93 8.84 -19.97
CA ALA A 89 2.38 7.75 -20.78
C ALA A 89 3.37 6.58 -20.95
N THR A 90 4.67 6.87 -21.07
CA THR A 90 5.73 5.86 -21.30
C THR A 90 6.67 5.72 -20.12
N TRP A 91 6.48 6.51 -19.06
CA TRP A 91 7.37 6.51 -17.91
C TRP A 91 7.43 5.13 -17.24
N ALA A 92 8.65 4.67 -17.03
CA ALA A 92 9.00 3.49 -16.26
C ALA A 92 10.36 3.74 -15.59
N ALA A 93 10.61 3.06 -14.48
CA ALA A 93 11.88 3.11 -13.79
C ALA A 93 12.21 1.73 -13.21
N GLU A 94 13.50 1.42 -13.13
CA GLU A 94 13.96 0.19 -12.51
C GLU A 94 13.49 0.12 -11.05
N GLY A 95 13.04 -1.07 -10.64
CA GLY A 95 12.50 -1.31 -9.30
C GLY A 95 11.12 -0.71 -9.04
N VAL A 96 10.48 -0.05 -10.01
CA VAL A 96 9.08 0.42 -9.91
C VAL A 96 8.15 -0.60 -10.56
N GLY A 97 7.38 -1.31 -9.73
CA GLY A 97 6.48 -2.39 -10.18
C GLY A 97 5.14 -1.89 -10.72
N ALA A 98 4.71 -0.70 -10.30
CA ALA A 98 3.44 -0.13 -10.70
C ALA A 98 3.52 1.38 -10.97
N VAL A 99 2.86 1.83 -12.04
CA VAL A 99 2.76 3.25 -12.38
C VAL A 99 1.29 3.61 -12.56
N LEU A 100 0.81 4.53 -11.73
CA LEU A 100 -0.50 5.15 -11.86
C LEU A 100 -0.34 6.50 -12.55
N ASP A 101 -0.69 6.55 -13.83
CA ASP A 101 -0.68 7.78 -14.61
C ASP A 101 -2.04 8.46 -14.52
N LEU A 102 -2.12 9.51 -13.70
CA LEU A 102 -3.34 10.30 -13.58
C LEU A 102 -3.62 11.10 -14.85
N ASN A 103 -2.61 11.61 -15.55
CA ASN A 103 -2.77 12.39 -16.79
C ASN A 103 -3.44 11.55 -17.90
N GLY A 104 -3.02 10.30 -18.01
CA GLY A 104 -3.55 9.33 -18.97
C GLY A 104 -4.76 8.54 -18.46
N HIS A 105 -5.09 8.62 -17.17
CA HIS A 105 -6.06 7.76 -16.50
C HIS A 105 -5.78 6.27 -16.69
N THR A 106 -4.50 5.88 -16.63
CA THR A 106 -4.06 4.49 -16.81
C THR A 106 -3.27 4.00 -15.62
N ILE A 107 -3.30 2.69 -15.40
CA ILE A 107 -2.38 1.99 -14.52
C ILE A 107 -1.59 0.96 -15.32
N ARG A 108 -0.28 0.91 -15.07
CA ARG A 108 0.63 -0.11 -15.59
C ARG A 108 1.18 -0.89 -14.42
N CYS A 109 0.65 -2.09 -14.19
CA CYS A 109 1.07 -2.99 -13.12
C CYS A 109 0.66 -4.42 -13.45
N LYS A 110 1.02 -5.37 -12.59
CA LYS A 110 0.47 -6.73 -12.63
C LYS A 110 -1.03 -6.68 -12.32
N GLN A 111 -1.82 -7.43 -13.09
CA GLN A 111 -3.26 -7.51 -12.83
C GLN A 111 -3.56 -8.45 -11.66
N TYR A 112 -4.46 -8.02 -10.79
CA TYR A 112 -4.94 -8.80 -9.68
C TYR A 112 -6.03 -9.78 -10.15
N SER A 113 -5.88 -11.07 -9.80
CA SER A 113 -6.81 -12.14 -10.18
C SER A 113 -7.35 -12.92 -8.98
N GLY A 114 -7.05 -12.46 -7.77
CA GLY A 114 -7.37 -13.18 -6.54
C GLY A 114 -8.79 -13.01 -6.03
N VAL A 115 -9.04 -13.56 -4.85
CA VAL A 115 -10.37 -13.53 -4.19
C VAL A 115 -10.51 -12.35 -3.23
N VAL A 116 -9.42 -11.92 -2.59
CA VAL A 116 -9.41 -10.90 -1.52
C VAL A 116 -9.92 -9.54 -2.01
N LEU A 117 -9.43 -9.05 -3.15
CA LEU A 117 -9.82 -7.74 -3.70
C LEU A 117 -10.88 -7.85 -4.81
N ARG A 118 -11.39 -9.04 -5.11
CA ARG A 118 -12.29 -9.30 -6.24
C ARG A 118 -13.54 -8.43 -6.23
N ASN A 119 -14.05 -8.13 -5.03
CA ASN A 119 -15.26 -7.33 -4.89
C ASN A 119 -15.09 -5.87 -5.32
N LEU A 120 -13.84 -5.38 -5.43
CA LEU A 120 -13.53 -4.04 -5.93
C LEU A 120 -13.62 -3.94 -7.46
N ILE A 121 -13.35 -5.02 -8.19
CA ILE A 121 -13.38 -5.06 -9.67
C ILE A 121 -14.72 -4.58 -10.24
N ARG A 122 -15.82 -4.83 -9.51
CA ARG A 122 -17.19 -4.48 -9.95
C ARG A 122 -17.63 -3.10 -9.48
N LYS A 123 -16.81 -2.38 -8.71
CA LYS A 123 -17.17 -1.08 -8.15
C LYS A 123 -16.96 0.03 -9.17
N ARG A 124 -17.86 1.00 -9.11
CA ARG A 124 -17.88 2.20 -9.92
C ARG A 124 -17.79 3.44 -9.03
N THR A 125 -17.58 4.60 -9.63
CA THR A 125 -17.41 5.88 -8.91
C THR A 125 -18.61 6.24 -8.04
N ASP A 126 -19.81 5.80 -8.42
CA ASP A 126 -21.07 5.96 -7.71
C ASP A 126 -21.34 4.87 -6.66
N SER A 127 -20.49 3.85 -6.55
CA SER A 127 -20.67 2.74 -5.59
C SER A 127 -20.39 3.14 -4.14
N PHE A 128 -19.75 4.30 -3.93
CA PHE A 128 -19.40 4.82 -2.62
C PHE A 128 -19.76 6.30 -2.52
N PRO A 129 -20.31 6.77 -1.41
CA PRO A 129 -20.66 8.17 -1.25
C PRO A 129 -19.41 9.05 -1.15
N THR A 130 -18.36 8.61 -0.44
CA THR A 130 -17.12 9.36 -0.22
C THR A 130 -15.88 8.47 -0.25
N ASP A 131 -14.69 9.08 -0.34
CA ASP A 131 -13.42 8.37 -0.19
C ASP A 131 -13.29 7.68 1.17
N ARG A 132 -13.86 8.26 2.24
CA ARG A 132 -13.90 7.62 3.56
C ARG A 132 -14.65 6.28 3.53
N SER A 133 -15.75 6.20 2.78
CA SER A 133 -16.47 4.95 2.59
C SER A 133 -15.67 3.93 1.79
N VAL A 134 -14.89 4.37 0.80
CA VAL A 134 -13.94 3.50 0.08
C VAL A 134 -12.89 2.95 1.04
N ILE A 135 -12.26 3.80 1.85
CA ILE A 135 -11.27 3.38 2.86
C ILE A 135 -11.87 2.40 3.85
N ALA A 136 -13.04 2.70 4.42
CA ALA A 136 -13.72 1.81 5.37
C ALA A 136 -14.02 0.44 4.74
N TYR A 137 -14.44 0.43 3.48
CA TYR A 137 -14.68 -0.81 2.75
C TYR A 137 -13.39 -1.62 2.54
N VAL A 138 -12.29 -0.97 2.13
CA VAL A 138 -10.99 -1.62 1.99
C VAL A 138 -10.50 -2.17 3.33
N VAL A 139 -10.62 -1.41 4.41
CA VAL A 139 -10.25 -1.86 5.77
C VAL A 139 -11.06 -3.09 6.18
N SER A 140 -12.35 -3.15 5.85
CA SER A 140 -13.18 -4.34 6.09
C SER A 140 -12.63 -5.57 5.36
N LEU A 141 -12.30 -5.43 4.06
CA LEU A 141 -11.72 -6.53 3.28
C LEU A 141 -10.38 -7.00 3.87
N LEU A 142 -9.53 -6.05 4.30
CA LEU A 142 -8.25 -6.36 4.91
C LEU A 142 -8.40 -7.00 6.30
N THR A 143 -9.44 -6.66 7.05
CA THR A 143 -9.70 -7.27 8.36
C THR A 143 -9.99 -8.76 8.22
N ASP A 144 -10.84 -9.14 7.25
CA ASP A 144 -11.11 -10.55 6.96
C ASP A 144 -9.84 -11.28 6.49
N PHE A 145 -9.04 -10.60 5.65
CA PHE A 145 -7.77 -11.15 5.19
C PHE A 145 -6.74 -11.33 6.32
N CYS A 146 -6.70 -10.43 7.30
CA CYS A 146 -5.83 -10.54 8.46
C CYS A 146 -6.12 -11.79 9.30
N ALA A 147 -7.37 -12.27 9.34
CA ALA A 147 -7.69 -13.54 9.99
C ALA A 147 -7.00 -14.72 9.28
N LEU A 148 -6.98 -14.72 7.94
CA LEU A 148 -6.24 -15.71 7.16
C LEU A 148 -4.72 -15.59 7.39
N VAL A 149 -4.19 -14.36 7.42
CA VAL A 149 -2.77 -14.11 7.73
C VAL A 149 -2.40 -14.71 9.09
N TYR A 150 -3.24 -14.51 10.09
CA TYR A 150 -3.03 -15.06 11.43
C TYR A 150 -2.98 -16.60 11.43
N VAL A 151 -3.94 -17.27 10.79
CA VAL A 151 -3.92 -18.75 10.66
C VAL A 151 -2.69 -19.23 9.90
N SER A 152 -2.29 -18.52 8.85
CA SER A 152 -1.12 -18.85 8.03
C SER A 152 0.21 -18.77 8.76
N LYS A 153 0.26 -18.11 9.92
CA LYS A 153 1.44 -18.13 10.80
C LYS A 153 1.67 -19.50 11.45
N HIS A 154 0.62 -20.30 11.58
CA HIS A 154 0.62 -21.55 12.34
C HIS A 154 0.48 -22.81 11.47
N GLU A 155 0.22 -22.65 10.17
CA GLU A 155 -0.02 -23.73 9.21
C GLU A 155 0.80 -23.51 7.92
N ASP A 156 0.98 -24.55 7.11
CA ASP A 156 1.66 -24.42 5.82
C ASP A 156 0.82 -23.56 4.86
N VAL A 157 1.35 -22.40 4.45
CA VAL A 157 0.73 -21.46 3.50
C VAL A 157 0.27 -22.16 2.21
N ARG A 158 1.04 -23.13 1.70
CA ARG A 158 0.70 -23.87 0.48
C ARG A 158 -0.50 -24.78 0.68
N LYS A 159 -0.65 -25.35 1.88
CA LYS A 159 -1.83 -26.16 2.25
C LYS A 159 -3.07 -25.27 2.34
N LEU A 160 -2.98 -24.14 3.03
CA LEU A 160 -4.09 -23.18 3.12
C LEU A 160 -4.48 -22.62 1.75
N ALA A 161 -3.50 -22.27 0.91
CA ALA A 161 -3.75 -21.78 -0.44
C ALA A 161 -4.55 -22.77 -1.28
N ARG A 162 -4.28 -24.08 -1.15
CA ARG A 162 -5.04 -25.13 -1.84
C ARG A 162 -6.47 -25.25 -1.30
N ILE A 163 -6.62 -25.31 0.03
CA ILE A 163 -7.93 -25.48 0.69
C ILE A 163 -8.86 -24.31 0.36
N LEU A 164 -8.33 -23.08 0.39
CA LEU A 164 -9.08 -21.85 0.17
C LEU A 164 -9.09 -21.41 -1.30
N SER A 165 -8.48 -22.19 -2.20
CA SER A 165 -8.36 -21.87 -3.63
C SER A 165 -7.79 -20.48 -3.89
N LEU A 166 -6.75 -20.11 -3.12
CA LEU A 166 -6.06 -18.83 -3.25
C LEU A 166 -5.26 -18.78 -4.56
N SER A 167 -5.34 -17.64 -5.24
CA SER A 167 -4.50 -17.38 -6.41
C SER A 167 -3.05 -17.08 -6.01
N THR A 168 -2.13 -17.08 -6.97
CA THR A 168 -0.76 -16.59 -6.75
C THR A 168 -0.74 -15.14 -6.25
N ALA A 169 -1.68 -14.31 -6.71
CA ALA A 169 -1.78 -12.92 -6.25
C ALA A 169 -2.17 -12.86 -4.75
N ASP A 170 -3.11 -13.68 -4.31
CA ASP A 170 -3.48 -13.78 -2.89
C ASP A 170 -2.32 -14.29 -2.03
N VAL A 171 -1.56 -15.27 -2.54
CA VAL A 171 -0.37 -15.80 -1.86
C VAL A 171 0.73 -14.73 -1.74
N ASN A 172 0.91 -13.87 -2.75
CA ASN A 172 1.84 -12.75 -2.68
C ASN A 172 1.44 -11.72 -1.61
N LEU A 173 0.14 -11.40 -1.51
CA LEU A 173 -0.38 -10.55 -0.43
C LEU A 173 -0.11 -11.17 0.94
N LEU A 174 -0.37 -12.47 1.07
CA LEU A 174 -0.19 -13.21 2.31
C LEU A 174 1.28 -13.24 2.74
N ALA A 175 2.20 -13.51 1.80
CA ALA A 175 3.63 -13.51 2.05
C ALA A 175 4.14 -12.12 2.47
N SER A 176 3.66 -11.06 1.82
CA SER A 176 3.98 -9.67 2.17
C SER A 176 3.57 -9.34 3.62
N PHE A 177 2.33 -9.69 4.01
CA PHE A 177 1.83 -9.44 5.36
C PHE A 177 2.55 -10.25 6.43
N LEU A 178 2.85 -11.53 6.15
CA LEU A 178 3.63 -12.37 7.05
C LEU A 178 5.05 -11.80 7.26
N GLY A 179 5.68 -11.30 6.19
CA GLY A 179 6.97 -10.63 6.27
C GLY A 179 6.95 -9.38 7.16
N GLU A 180 5.94 -8.53 7.02
CA GLU A 180 5.76 -7.35 7.89
C GLU A 180 5.51 -7.73 9.37
N ILE A 181 4.76 -8.81 9.62
CA ILE A 181 4.55 -9.34 10.97
C ILE A 181 5.88 -9.82 11.58
N ASP A 182 6.70 -10.54 10.82
CA ASP A 182 8.00 -11.01 11.29
C ASP A 182 8.95 -9.83 11.55
N PHE A 183 8.97 -8.82 10.66
CA PHE A 183 9.73 -7.60 10.90
C PHE A 183 9.31 -6.91 12.21
N LEU A 184 8.00 -6.77 12.44
CA LEU A 184 7.48 -6.20 13.69
C LEU A 184 7.87 -7.02 14.92
N ARG A 185 7.84 -8.35 14.81
CA ARG A 185 8.23 -9.27 15.88
C ARG A 185 9.70 -9.06 16.27
N TYR A 186 10.60 -9.02 15.30
CA TYR A 186 12.03 -8.83 15.57
C TYR A 186 12.36 -7.41 16.03
N ALA A 187 11.65 -6.39 15.53
CA ALA A 187 11.78 -5.03 16.03
C ALA A 187 11.42 -4.94 17.52
N ARG A 188 10.30 -5.54 17.94
CA ARG A 188 9.89 -5.59 19.35
C ARG A 188 10.89 -6.33 20.23
N LEU A 189 11.39 -7.47 19.77
CA LEU A 189 12.40 -8.25 20.49
C LEU A 189 13.67 -7.42 20.71
N LYS A 190 14.13 -6.70 19.69
CA LYS A 190 15.27 -5.78 19.81
C LYS A 190 15.02 -4.69 20.86
N ASP A 191 13.83 -4.08 20.86
CA ASP A 191 13.47 -3.04 21.83
C ASP A 191 13.34 -3.57 23.27
N GLU A 192 12.94 -4.83 23.45
CA GLU A 192 12.92 -5.51 24.75
C GLU A 192 14.34 -5.73 25.28
N ILE A 193 15.26 -6.24 24.45
CA ILE A 193 16.66 -6.45 24.81
C ILE A 193 17.35 -5.13 25.20
N ILE A 194 17.14 -4.06 24.40
CA ILE A 194 17.72 -2.74 24.72
C ILE A 194 17.22 -2.22 26.07
N ARG A 195 15.95 -2.48 26.41
CA ARG A 195 15.38 -2.06 27.69
C ARG A 195 15.91 -2.87 28.87
N SER A 196 16.12 -4.17 28.72
CA SER A 196 16.71 -5.01 29.78
C SER A 196 18.16 -4.58 30.10
N ASP A 197 18.97 -4.32 29.07
CA ASP A 197 20.37 -3.90 29.26
C ASP A 197 20.46 -2.52 29.96
N ALA A 198 19.52 -1.62 29.64
CA ALA A 198 19.43 -0.30 30.28
C ALA A 198 18.97 -0.37 31.75
N THR A 199 18.20 -1.39 32.14
CA THR A 199 17.84 -1.64 33.54
C THR A 199 19.00 -2.25 34.32
N GLU A 200 19.73 -3.22 33.75
CA GLU A 200 20.92 -3.81 34.39
C GLU A 200 22.03 -2.76 34.61
N SER A 201 22.18 -1.81 33.68
CA SER A 201 23.17 -0.73 33.79
C SER A 201 22.85 0.31 34.90
N LYS A 202 21.60 0.38 35.37
CA LYS A 202 21.19 1.32 36.45
C LYS A 202 21.34 0.72 37.85
N ASP A 203 21.45 -0.60 37.96
CA ASP A 203 21.62 -1.30 39.24
C ASP A 203 23.08 -1.48 39.64
N ILE A 204 24.03 -1.05 38.80
CA ILE A 204 25.44 -0.93 39.17
C ILE A 204 25.64 0.37 39.94
N LYS A 205 25.36 0.34 41.25
CA LYS A 205 25.87 1.35 42.19
C LYS A 205 27.33 1.02 42.50
N LEU A 206 28.25 1.87 42.01
CA LEU A 206 29.64 1.97 42.49
C LEU A 206 29.65 2.45 43.95
#